data_AF-A0A9D1V6V3-F1
#
_entry.id   AF-A0A9D1V6V3-F1
#
_cell.length_a   1.000
_cell.length_b   1.000
_cell.length_c   1.000
_cell.angle_alpha   90.00
_cell.angle_beta   90.00
_cell.angle_gamma   90.00
#
_symmetry.space_group_name_H-M   'P 1'
#
loop_
_entity.id
_entity.type
_entity.pdbx_description
1 polymer ?
#
loop_
_entity_poly.entity_id
_entity_poly.type
_entity_poly.pdbx_seq_one_letter_code
_entity_poly.pdbx_strand_id
1 'polypeptide(L)' 'MEQKIGNDTGRSQVNAESFLEELKPLIEDFFVCDLEKGENFLSVRFENGQTIRLMAKETEN' A
#
# COMPACT_ATOMS: atom_id res chain seq x y z
N MET A 1 -27.57 -7.80 26.47
CA MET A 1 -26.16 -8.05 26.06
C MET A 1 -25.82 -7.00 25.03
N GLU A 2 -25.20 -5.92 25.48
CA GLU A 2 -24.82 -4.80 24.61
C GLU A 2 -23.46 -5.11 24.00
N GLN A 3 -23.43 -5.33 22.68
CA GLN A 3 -22.18 -5.46 21.93
C GLN A 3 -21.53 -4.07 21.91
N LYS A 4 -20.50 -3.88 22.74
CA LYS A 4 -19.60 -2.75 22.63
C LYS A 4 -18.81 -2.91 21.33
N ILE A 5 -19.20 -2.14 20.32
CA ILE A 5 -18.35 -1.85 19.18
C ILE A 5 -17.17 -1.08 19.78
N GLY A 6 -16.08 -1.79 20.05
CA GLY A 6 -14.81 -1.19 20.42
C GLY A 6 -14.40 -0.33 19.25
N ASN A 7 -14.55 0.99 19.41
CA ASN A 7 -14.00 1.99 18.51
C ASN A 7 -12.48 1.98 18.74
N ASP A 8 -11.82 0.90 18.33
CA ASP A 8 -10.37 0.80 18.28
C ASP A 8 -9.92 1.64 17.10
N THR A 9 -9.91 2.95 17.31
CA THR A 9 -9.18 3.90 16.47
C THR A 9 -7.70 3.76 16.80
N GLY A 10 -7.18 2.53 16.73
CA GLY A 10 -5.76 2.29 16.65
C GLY A 10 -5.28 2.94 15.36
N ARG A 11 -4.80 4.17 15.45
CA ARG A 11 -3.84 4.69 14.46
C ARG A 11 -2.61 3.79 14.57
N SER A 12 -2.68 2.61 13.97
CA SER A 12 -1.49 1.83 13.69
C SER A 12 -0.65 2.75 12.82
N GLN A 13 0.46 3.23 13.37
CA GLN A 13 1.52 3.81 12.55
C GLN A 13 1.99 2.68 11.63
N VAL A 14 1.37 2.59 10.45
CA VAL A 14 1.84 1.70 9.40
C VAL A 14 3.01 2.42 8.76
N ASN A 15 4.21 1.86 8.90
CA ASN A 15 5.39 2.37 8.20
C ASN A 15 5.12 2.31 6.68
N ALA A 16 5.62 3.31 5.94
CA ALA A 16 5.51 3.41 4.49
C ALA A 16 5.89 2.10 3.78
N GLU A 17 6.91 1.40 4.26
CA GLU A 17 7.34 0.13 3.70
C GLU A 17 6.26 -0.96 3.85
N SER A 18 5.73 -1.16 5.06
CA SER A 18 4.69 -2.16 5.34
C SER A 18 3.42 -1.90 4.55
N PHE A 19 3.03 -0.63 4.40
CA PHE A 19 1.88 -0.25 3.56
C PHE A 19 2.09 -0.65 2.09
N LEU A 20 3.28 -0.41 1.54
CA LEU A 20 3.59 -0.79 0.15
C LEU A 20 3.65 -2.30 -0.04
N GLU A 21 4.02 -3.07 1.00
CA GLU A 21 3.97 -4.54 0.96
C GLU A 21 2.54 -5.08 0.90
N GLU A 22 1.63 -4.49 1.68
CA GLU A 22 0.21 -4.86 1.65
C GLU A 22 -0.46 -4.43 0.33
N LEU A 23 -0.01 -3.31 -0.26
CA LEU A 23 -0.54 -2.81 -1.52
C LEU A 23 -0.12 -3.65 -2.73
N LYS A 24 1.08 -4.24 -2.70
CA LYS A 24 1.63 -5.05 -3.79
C LYS A 24 0.67 -6.15 -4.29
N PRO A 25 0.20 -7.10 -3.45
CA PRO A 25 -0.70 -8.16 -3.90
C PRO A 25 -2.04 -7.63 -4.42
N LEU A 26 -2.51 -6.49 -3.91
CA LEU A 26 -3.74 -5.87 -4.41
C LEU A 26 -3.59 -5.35 -5.84
N ILE A 27 -2.40 -4.90 -6.23
CA ILE A 27 -2.15 -4.47 -7.60
C ILE A 27 -1.99 -5.70 -8.52
N GLU A 28 -1.28 -6.74 -8.07
CA GLU A 28 -1.10 -7.99 -8.84
C GLU A 28 -2.42 -8.73 -9.09
N ASP A 29 -3.40 -8.61 -8.19
CA ASP A 29 -4.71 -9.26 -8.34
C ASP A 29 -5.58 -8.60 -9.44
N PHE A 30 -5.46 -7.28 -9.61
CA PHE A 30 -6.31 -6.52 -10.53
C PHE A 30 -5.65 -6.20 -11.87
N PHE A 31 -4.32 -6.18 -11.94
CA PHE A 31 -3.58 -5.71 -13.11
C PHE A 31 -2.49 -6.69 -13.55
N VAL A 32 -2.44 -6.97 -14.85
CA VAL A 32 -1.26 -7.61 -15.48
C VAL A 32 -0.16 -6.55 -15.59
N CYS A 33 0.81 -6.61 -14.69
CA CYS A 33 1.90 -5.66 -14.60
C CYS A 33 3.14 -6.26 -13.93
N ASP A 34 4.30 -5.65 -14.16
CA ASP A 34 5.52 -5.88 -13.39
C ASP A 34 5.58 -4.90 -12.21
N LEU A 35 5.89 -5.42 -11.02
CA LEU A 35 6.04 -4.63 -9.81
C LEU A 35 7.48 -4.64 -9.30
N GLU A 36 8.01 -3.46 -9.01
CA GLU A 36 9.32 -3.27 -8.38
C GLU A 36 9.17 -2.45 -7.08
N LYS A 37 9.52 -3.06 -5.95
CA LYS A 37 9.50 -2.41 -4.62
C LYS A 37 10.86 -1.77 -4.34
N GLY A 38 10.86 -0.50 -3.96
CA GLY A 38 11.97 0.15 -3.28
C GLY A 38 11.58 0.59 -1.86
N GLU A 39 12.49 1.25 -1.16
CA GLU A 39 12.33 1.61 0.27
C GLU A 39 11.02 2.36 0.57
N ASN A 40 10.69 3.38 -0.23
CA ASN A 40 9.50 4.22 -0.03
C ASN A 40 8.64 4.33 -1.30
N PHE A 41 8.82 3.41 -2.24
CA PHE A 41 8.07 3.43 -3.50
C PHE A 41 7.75 2.05 -4.03
N LEU A 42 6.67 1.99 -4.82
CA LEU A 42 6.30 0.84 -5.64
C LEU A 42 6.16 1.31 -7.09
N SER A 43 6.99 0.78 -7.97
CA SER A 43 6.92 1.01 -9.41
C SER A 43 6.04 -0.06 -10.06
N VAL A 44 5.03 0.38 -10.80
CA VAL A 44 4.07 -0.46 -11.54
C VAL A 44 4.30 -0.25 -13.03
N ARG A 45 4.79 -1.27 -13.74
CA ARG A 45 5.00 -1.23 -15.18
C ARG A 45 3.97 -2.10 -15.88
N PHE A 46 3.15 -1.47 -16.73
CA PHE A 46 2.15 -2.15 -17.54
C PHE A 46 2.75 -2.63 -18.86
N GLU A 47 2.13 -3.64 -19.48
CA GLU A 47 2.57 -4.20 -20.77
C GLU A 47 2.58 -3.16 -21.91
N ASN A 48 1.76 -2.12 -21.82
CA ASN A 48 1.74 -1.03 -22.79
C ASN A 48 2.94 -0.06 -22.66
N GLY A 49 3.89 -0.33 -21.76
CA GLY A 49 5.07 0.49 -21.48
C GLY A 49 4.83 1.66 -20.53
N GLN A 50 3.59 1.90 -20.08
CA GLN A 50 3.32 2.91 -19.07
C GLN A 50 3.89 2.46 -17.72
N THR A 51 4.50 3.40 -17.01
CA THR A 51 5.02 3.17 -15.67
C THR A 51 4.42 4.18 -14.70
N ILE A 52 3.78 3.68 -13.64
CA ILE A 52 3.27 4.49 -12.53
C ILE A 52 4.16 4.24 -11.32
N ARG A 53 4.52 5.31 -10.60
CA ARG A 53 5.31 5.21 -9.37
C ARG A 53 4.49 5.70 -8.19
N LEU A 54 4.17 4.79 -7.28
CA LEU A 54 3.49 5.08 -6.02
C LEU A 54 4.56 5.41 -4.98
N MET A 55 4.40 6.52 -4.27
CA MET A 55 5.29 6.92 -3.17
C MET A 55 4.49 7.00 -1.88
N ALA A 56 4.99 6.31 -0.86
CA ALA A 56 4.45 6.42 0.49
C ALA A 56 5.36 7.34 1.29
N LYS A 57 4.75 8.27 2.05
CA LYS A 57 5.46 9.14 2.98
C LYS A 57 4.77 9.05 4.33
N GLU A 58 5.54 8.88 5.38
CA GLU A 58 5.05 8.97 6.74
C GLU A 58 4.53 10.41 6.97
N THR A 59 3.31 10.53 7.50
CA THR A 59 2.74 11.83 7.85
C THR A 59 3.14 12.15 9.28
N GLU A 60 3.95 13.20 9.47
CA GLU A 60 4.26 13.75 10.79
C GLU A 60 2.99 14.39 11.38
N ASN A 61 2.63 14.01 12.60
CA ASN A 61 1.45 14.51 13.32
C ASN A 61 1.87 15.37 14.50
#